data_AF-G9KLY4-F1
#
_entry.id   AF-G9KLY4-F1
#
_cell.length_a   1.000
_cell.length_b   1.000
_cell.length_c   1.000
_cell.angle_alpha   90.00
_cell.angle_beta   90.00
_cell.angle_gamma   90.00
#
_symmetry.space_group_name_H-M   'P 1'
#
loop_
_entity.id
_entity.type
_entity.pdbx_description
1 polymer ?
#
loop_
_entity_poly.entity_id
_entity_poly.type
_entity_poly.pdbx_seq_one_letter_code
_entity_poly.pdbx_strand_id
1 'polypeptide(L)'
;PILVEKFPFVRKSERTLECYVHNLLRISVYFPTLRHEILELVIEKLLKLDVNASRQDIEDAEEAAVQTGSGPDATEGLFNMDEDEDTERDAKADPQGLDHMVHPVAERLDILLSLLLSYLKDVCFVDGKVDTNRTKDLYRDLITIFDKLLLPTHASCHVQFFMFYLCSFKLGFAEAFLEHLWKKLQDPNNPAIIRQAAGNYIGSFLARAKFIPLITVKSCLDLLLNWLHRYLNNQDSGAKAFCDVALHGPFYSACQAVFYTFVFRHKQLLSGNLKEGLRYLQSLNFERIVMSQLNPLKICLPSVVNFFAAITSKYQLVFCYTIIE
;
A
#
# COMPACT_ATOMS: atom_id res chain seq x y z
N PRO A 1 -21.24 -13.28 -19.14
CA PRO A 1 -22.57 -13.48 -18.52
C PRO A 1 -22.70 -14.77 -17.69
N ILE A 2 -22.54 -15.95 -18.32
CA ILE A 2 -22.70 -17.25 -17.62
C ILE A 2 -21.73 -17.40 -16.45
N LEU A 3 -20.47 -17.00 -16.62
CA LEU A 3 -19.44 -17.08 -15.57
C LEU A 3 -19.75 -16.21 -14.33
N VAL A 4 -20.48 -15.11 -14.53
CA VAL A 4 -20.91 -14.20 -13.46
C VAL A 4 -22.12 -14.80 -12.73
N GLU A 5 -23.12 -15.28 -13.47
CA GLU A 5 -24.34 -15.87 -12.91
C GLU A 5 -24.06 -17.16 -12.12
N LYS A 6 -23.10 -17.97 -12.59
CA LYS A 6 -22.72 -19.23 -11.95
C LYS A 6 -21.67 -19.07 -10.86
N PHE A 7 -21.18 -17.84 -10.60
CA PHE A 7 -20.18 -17.62 -9.55
C PHE A 7 -20.74 -18.07 -8.18
N PRO A 8 -20.05 -18.97 -7.46
CA PRO A 8 -20.57 -19.49 -6.20
C PRO A 8 -20.83 -18.39 -5.17
N PHE A 9 -21.93 -18.51 -4.42
CA PHE A 9 -22.21 -17.58 -3.35
C PHE A 9 -21.12 -17.63 -2.27
N VAL A 10 -20.75 -16.49 -1.70
CA VAL A 10 -19.66 -16.32 -0.71
C VAL A 10 -19.76 -17.26 0.50
N ARG A 11 -20.97 -17.71 0.85
CA ARG A 11 -21.22 -18.64 1.97
C ARG A 11 -21.10 -20.13 1.61
N LYS A 12 -20.86 -20.49 0.35
CA LYS A 12 -20.60 -21.89 -0.04
C LYS A 12 -19.24 -22.35 0.51
N SER A 13 -19.02 -23.66 0.54
CA SER A 13 -17.76 -24.28 1.00
C SER A 13 -16.53 -23.67 0.31
N GLU A 14 -15.44 -23.47 1.05
CA GLU A 14 -14.16 -22.96 0.52
C GLU A 14 -13.71 -23.68 -0.75
N ARG A 15 -13.74 -25.02 -0.71
CA ARG A 15 -13.34 -25.87 -1.85
C ARG A 15 -14.10 -25.57 -3.15
N THR A 16 -15.38 -25.20 -3.07
CA THR A 16 -16.16 -24.86 -4.26
C THR A 16 -15.73 -23.51 -4.83
N LEU A 17 -15.45 -22.54 -3.98
CA LEU A 17 -14.96 -21.22 -4.38
C LEU A 17 -13.56 -21.34 -5.01
N GLU A 18 -12.66 -22.04 -4.33
CA GLU A 18 -11.31 -22.34 -4.78
C GLU A 18 -11.31 -23.00 -6.16
N CYS A 19 -12.04 -24.12 -6.32
CA CYS A 19 -12.11 -24.83 -7.60
C CYS A 19 -12.69 -23.95 -8.72
N TYR A 20 -13.70 -23.12 -8.41
CA TYR A 20 -14.30 -22.24 -9.41
C TYR A 20 -13.32 -21.16 -9.86
N VAL A 21 -12.65 -20.48 -8.93
CA VAL A 21 -11.65 -19.45 -9.23
C VAL A 21 -10.46 -20.04 -9.97
N HIS A 22 -9.93 -21.18 -9.52
CA HIS A 22 -8.86 -21.88 -10.22
C HIS A 22 -9.24 -22.22 -11.67
N ASN A 23 -10.46 -22.72 -11.91
CA ASN A 23 -10.93 -23.03 -13.26
C ASN A 23 -11.13 -21.76 -14.11
N LEU A 24 -11.63 -20.66 -13.53
CA LEU A 24 -11.72 -19.37 -14.22
C LEU A 24 -10.34 -18.86 -14.67
N LEU A 25 -9.35 -18.90 -13.76
CA LEU A 25 -7.98 -18.50 -14.06
C LEU A 25 -7.34 -19.41 -15.11
N ARG A 26 -7.68 -20.71 -15.14
CA ARG A 26 -7.27 -21.58 -16.25
C ARG A 26 -7.91 -21.17 -17.57
N ILE A 27 -9.20 -20.84 -17.60
CA ILE A 27 -9.88 -20.38 -18.81
C ILE A 27 -9.19 -19.13 -19.38
N SER A 28 -8.73 -18.19 -18.53
CA SER A 28 -8.02 -17.00 -19.02
C SER A 28 -6.66 -17.29 -19.65
N VAL A 29 -6.04 -18.44 -19.34
CA VAL A 29 -4.83 -18.91 -20.04
C VAL A 29 -5.16 -19.42 -21.43
N TYR A 30 -6.24 -20.20 -21.57
CA TYR A 30 -6.65 -20.75 -22.87
C TYR A 30 -7.30 -19.71 -23.80
N PHE A 31 -8.01 -18.74 -23.24
CA PHE A 31 -8.70 -17.66 -23.97
C PHE A 31 -8.24 -16.29 -23.48
N PRO A 32 -7.08 -15.78 -23.95
CA PRO A 32 -6.52 -14.50 -23.50
C PRO A 32 -7.45 -13.30 -23.70
N THR A 33 -8.37 -13.38 -24.68
CA THR A 33 -9.37 -12.33 -24.95
C THR A 33 -10.32 -12.08 -23.79
N LEU A 34 -10.59 -13.10 -22.96
CA LEU A 34 -11.46 -12.99 -21.79
C LEU A 34 -10.69 -12.70 -20.50
N ARG A 35 -9.35 -12.61 -20.55
CA ARG A 35 -8.51 -12.48 -19.35
C ARG A 35 -8.88 -11.27 -18.52
N HIS A 36 -9.06 -10.10 -19.15
CA HIS A 36 -9.44 -8.88 -18.45
C HIS A 36 -10.77 -9.04 -17.69
N GLU A 37 -11.82 -9.52 -18.37
CA GLU A 37 -13.15 -9.70 -17.77
C GLU A 37 -13.15 -10.75 -16.64
N ILE A 38 -12.38 -11.82 -16.80
CA ILE A 38 -12.23 -12.87 -15.79
C ILE A 38 -11.50 -12.32 -14.56
N LEU A 39 -10.38 -11.60 -14.75
CA LEU A 39 -9.64 -11.01 -13.65
C LEU A 39 -10.45 -9.93 -12.93
N GLU A 40 -11.20 -9.12 -13.67
CA GLU A 40 -12.09 -8.13 -13.07
C GLU A 40 -13.13 -8.81 -12.18
N LEU A 41 -13.80 -9.87 -12.68
CA LEU A 41 -14.77 -10.62 -11.90
C LEU A 41 -14.15 -11.24 -10.64
N VAL A 42 -12.99 -11.87 -10.76
CA VAL A 42 -12.30 -12.50 -9.63
C VAL A 42 -11.96 -11.43 -8.58
N ILE A 43 -11.28 -10.34 -8.98
CA ILE A 43 -10.86 -9.26 -8.08
C ILE A 43 -12.07 -8.57 -7.44
N GLU A 44 -13.17 -8.36 -8.16
CA GLU A 44 -14.41 -7.81 -7.59
C GLU A 44 -14.97 -8.69 -6.46
N LYS A 45 -14.92 -10.02 -6.61
CA LYS A 45 -15.38 -10.94 -5.57
C LYS A 45 -14.43 -11.00 -4.38
N LEU A 46 -13.12 -11.01 -4.62
CA LEU A 46 -12.12 -10.93 -3.54
C LEU A 46 -12.29 -9.62 -2.76
N LEU A 47 -12.51 -8.50 -3.44
CA LEU A 47 -12.70 -7.20 -2.81
C LEU A 47 -13.95 -7.16 -1.92
N LYS A 48 -15.03 -7.83 -2.34
CA LYS A 48 -16.23 -7.99 -1.51
C LYS A 48 -15.95 -8.80 -0.25
N LEU A 49 -15.07 -9.81 -0.30
CA LEU A 49 -14.67 -10.57 0.88
C LEU A 49 -13.81 -9.72 1.81
N ASP A 50 -12.83 -9.00 1.25
CA ASP A 50 -11.90 -8.13 1.97
C ASP A 50 -12.63 -7.02 2.73
N VAL A 51 -13.60 -6.35 2.11
CA VAL A 51 -14.38 -5.30 2.79
C VAL A 51 -15.34 -5.86 3.84
N ASN A 52 -15.75 -7.13 3.74
CA ASN A 52 -16.66 -7.74 4.71
C ASN A 52 -15.97 -8.19 6.01
N ALA A 53 -14.64 -8.37 6.00
CA ALA A 53 -13.88 -8.74 7.19
C ALA A 53 -12.95 -7.59 7.54
N SER A 54 -13.29 -6.82 8.58
CA SER A 54 -12.40 -5.73 8.98
C SER A 54 -11.09 -6.30 9.52
N ARG A 55 -10.00 -5.58 9.30
CA ARG A 55 -8.68 -5.99 9.79
C ARG A 55 -8.67 -6.23 11.30
N GLN A 56 -9.38 -5.39 12.06
CA GLN A 56 -9.48 -5.52 13.51
C GLN A 56 -10.20 -6.82 13.90
N ASP A 57 -11.30 -7.17 13.23
CA ASP A 57 -12.04 -8.41 13.53
C ASP A 57 -11.19 -9.67 13.26
N ILE A 58 -10.33 -9.62 12.24
CA ILE A 58 -9.38 -10.69 11.95
C ILE A 58 -8.33 -10.76 13.05
N GLU A 59 -7.66 -9.64 13.36
CA GLU A 59 -6.63 -9.57 14.40
C GLU A 59 -7.16 -10.04 15.76
N ASP A 60 -8.34 -9.58 16.18
CA ASP A 60 -8.98 -9.98 17.44
C ASP A 60 -9.29 -11.49 17.48
N ALA A 61 -9.73 -12.07 16.36
CA ALA A 61 -10.05 -13.49 16.27
C ALA A 61 -8.78 -14.38 16.33
N GLU A 62 -7.71 -13.96 15.67
CA GLU A 62 -6.42 -14.64 15.72
C GLU A 62 -5.79 -14.52 17.12
N GLU A 63 -5.82 -13.35 17.75
CA GLU A 63 -5.31 -13.14 19.11
C GLU A 63 -6.07 -13.97 20.15
N ALA A 64 -7.40 -14.05 20.06
CA ALA A 64 -8.20 -14.89 20.95
C ALA A 64 -7.86 -16.39 20.80
N ALA A 65 -7.53 -16.84 19.59
CA ALA A 65 -7.10 -18.21 19.35
C ALA A 65 -5.70 -18.49 19.94
N VAL A 66 -4.78 -17.53 19.83
CA VAL A 66 -3.43 -17.64 20.43
C VAL A 66 -3.52 -17.66 21.96
N GLN A 67 -4.37 -16.83 22.57
CA GLN A 67 -4.59 -16.77 24.02
C GLN A 67 -5.25 -18.03 24.59
N THR A 68 -6.06 -18.73 23.79
CA THR A 68 -6.67 -20.01 24.20
C THR A 68 -5.74 -21.21 23.99
N GLY A 69 -4.73 -21.09 23.12
CA GLY A 69 -3.74 -22.13 22.83
C GLY A 69 -2.40 -22.02 23.58
N SER A 70 -2.07 -20.86 24.16
CA SER A 70 -0.79 -20.62 24.83
C SER A 70 -1.00 -20.05 26.25
N GLY A 71 -0.38 -20.67 27.27
CA GLY A 71 -0.36 -20.16 28.64
C GLY A 71 0.29 -18.76 28.76
N PRO A 72 0.19 -18.10 29.93
CA PRO A 72 0.26 -16.65 30.07
C PRO A 72 1.70 -16.11 30.05
N ASP A 73 2.37 -16.20 28.91
CA ASP A 73 3.66 -15.53 28.71
C ASP A 73 3.93 -15.25 27.21
N ALA A 74 3.18 -14.30 26.65
CA ALA A 74 3.55 -13.64 25.40
C ALA A 74 3.12 -12.17 25.50
N THR A 75 4.11 -11.31 25.66
CA THR A 75 3.98 -9.86 25.78
C THR A 75 3.37 -9.25 24.52
N GLU A 76 2.42 -8.35 24.74
CA GLU A 76 1.65 -7.59 23.75
C GLU A 76 2.53 -6.97 22.66
N GLY A 77 2.24 -7.32 21.41
CA GLY A 77 2.89 -6.80 20.20
C GLY A 77 2.02 -5.80 19.44
N LEU A 78 1.37 -4.86 20.13
CA LEU A 78 0.63 -3.78 19.47
C LEU A 78 1.64 -2.77 18.89
N PHE A 79 1.81 -2.78 17.57
CA PHE A 79 2.67 -1.88 16.79
C PHE A 79 4.18 -1.95 17.09
N ASN A 80 4.83 -3.04 16.67
CA ASN A 80 6.28 -3.00 16.45
C ASN A 80 6.59 -2.17 15.19
N MET A 81 6.84 -0.86 15.40
CA MET A 81 7.46 0.01 14.39
C MET A 81 8.99 -0.02 14.49
N ASP A 82 9.55 -1.21 14.77
CA ASP A 82 10.97 -1.53 14.68
C ASP A 82 11.13 -2.76 13.77
N GLU A 83 11.07 -2.56 12.46
CA GLU A 83 11.83 -3.43 11.56
C GLU A 83 13.29 -2.96 11.65
N ASP A 84 14.03 -3.50 12.62
CA ASP A 84 15.48 -3.76 12.61
C ASP A 84 15.86 -4.41 13.97
N GLU A 85 15.50 -5.67 14.16
CA GLU A 85 16.35 -6.58 14.92
C GLU A 85 16.57 -7.83 14.08
N ASP A 86 17.77 -7.95 13.51
CA ASP A 86 18.39 -9.22 13.17
C ASP A 86 18.54 -10.05 14.47
N THR A 87 17.43 -10.50 15.04
CA THR A 87 17.43 -11.63 15.95
C THR A 87 17.11 -12.85 15.10
N GLU A 88 18.16 -13.61 14.77
CA GLU A 88 18.04 -15.03 14.44
C GLU A 88 17.37 -15.72 15.64
N ARG A 89 16.04 -15.61 15.72
CA ARG A 89 15.23 -16.48 16.57
C ARG A 89 15.10 -17.78 15.80
N ASP A 90 16.01 -18.70 16.10
CA ASP A 90 15.85 -20.13 15.86
C ASP A 90 14.62 -20.65 16.64
N ALA A 91 13.42 -20.20 16.23
CA ALA A 91 12.18 -20.85 16.56
C ALA A 91 12.06 -22.02 15.59
N LYS A 92 12.43 -23.22 16.05
CA LYS A 92 12.02 -24.46 15.40
C LYS A 92 10.49 -24.53 15.43
N ALA A 93 9.86 -23.92 14.43
CA ALA A 93 8.43 -23.94 14.22
C ALA A 93 8.04 -25.31 13.66
N ASP A 94 7.07 -25.94 14.31
CA ASP A 94 6.46 -27.19 13.87
C ASP A 94 5.67 -26.92 12.56
N PRO A 95 5.91 -27.64 11.44
CA PRO A 95 5.44 -27.21 10.11
C PRO A 95 3.94 -27.42 9.82
N GLN A 96 3.12 -27.90 10.76
CA GLN A 96 1.79 -28.45 10.45
C GLN A 96 0.60 -27.65 11.00
N GLY A 97 0.82 -26.54 11.71
CA GLY A 97 -0.27 -25.79 12.38
C GLY A 97 -0.48 -24.33 11.94
N LEU A 98 0.26 -23.84 10.94
CA LEU A 98 0.34 -22.41 10.60
C LEU A 98 -0.34 -21.99 9.29
N ASP A 99 -0.96 -22.93 8.56
CA ASP A 99 -1.43 -22.69 7.18
C ASP A 99 -2.94 -22.41 7.08
N HIS A 100 -3.61 -22.12 8.21
CA HIS A 100 -5.05 -21.87 8.26
C HIS A 100 -5.36 -20.67 9.16
N MET A 101 -6.07 -19.70 8.60
CA MET A 101 -6.60 -18.56 9.35
C MET A 101 -7.79 -19.01 10.19
N VAL A 102 -7.85 -18.57 11.45
CA VAL A 102 -8.97 -18.86 12.35
C VAL A 102 -10.23 -18.14 11.90
N HIS A 103 -10.09 -16.92 11.37
CA HIS A 103 -11.24 -16.18 10.85
C HIS A 103 -11.72 -16.75 9.51
N PRO A 104 -12.97 -17.25 9.38
CA PRO A 104 -13.41 -18.03 8.21
C PRO A 104 -13.48 -17.23 6.91
N VAL A 105 -13.68 -15.90 7.00
CA VAL A 105 -13.63 -15.03 5.80
C VAL A 105 -12.18 -14.72 5.44
N ALA A 106 -11.29 -14.62 6.43
CA ALA A 106 -9.87 -14.39 6.19
C ALA A 106 -9.24 -15.60 5.51
N GLU A 107 -9.58 -16.81 5.96
CA GLU A 107 -9.14 -18.06 5.32
C GLU A 107 -9.57 -18.13 3.86
N ARG A 108 -10.84 -17.82 3.58
CA ARG A 108 -11.35 -17.78 2.20
C ARG A 108 -10.60 -16.77 1.36
N LEU A 109 -10.34 -15.60 1.91
CA LEU A 109 -9.61 -14.56 1.22
C LEU A 109 -8.17 -15.01 0.94
N ASP A 110 -7.52 -15.66 1.90
CA ASP A 110 -6.14 -16.14 1.78
C ASP A 110 -6.01 -17.23 0.71
N ILE A 111 -6.86 -18.26 0.73
CA ILE A 111 -6.90 -19.30 -0.31
C ILE A 111 -7.07 -18.68 -1.70
N LEU A 112 -8.04 -17.77 -1.86
CA LEU A 112 -8.35 -17.16 -3.14
C LEU A 112 -7.26 -16.19 -3.61
N LEU A 113 -6.66 -15.43 -2.70
CA LEU A 113 -5.56 -14.52 -3.01
C LEU A 113 -4.31 -15.31 -3.37
N SER A 114 -4.01 -16.39 -2.67
CA SER A 114 -2.92 -17.32 -3.00
C SER A 114 -3.07 -17.90 -4.41
N LEU A 115 -4.28 -18.31 -4.81
CA LEU A 115 -4.54 -18.72 -6.19
C LEU A 115 -4.29 -17.61 -7.21
N LEU A 116 -4.74 -16.38 -6.92
CA LEU A 116 -4.52 -15.23 -7.80
C LEU A 116 -3.02 -14.93 -7.94
N LEU A 117 -2.29 -14.85 -6.84
CA LEU A 117 -0.85 -14.55 -6.83
C LEU A 117 -0.05 -15.66 -7.54
N SER A 118 -0.41 -16.92 -7.33
CA SER A 118 0.18 -18.06 -8.05
C SER A 118 -0.06 -17.93 -9.56
N TYR A 119 -1.29 -17.64 -9.98
CA TYR A 119 -1.59 -17.37 -11.39
C TYR A 119 -0.79 -16.20 -11.97
N LEU A 120 -0.62 -15.10 -11.23
CA LEU A 120 0.20 -13.97 -11.68
C LEU A 120 1.64 -14.38 -11.93
N LYS A 121 2.22 -15.18 -11.02
CA LYS A 121 3.57 -15.72 -11.17
C LYS A 121 3.66 -16.63 -12.39
N ASP A 122 2.74 -17.58 -12.56
CA ASP A 122 2.76 -18.54 -13.68
C ASP A 122 2.61 -17.86 -15.05
N VAL A 123 1.84 -16.79 -15.13
CA VAL A 123 1.70 -16.01 -16.38
C VAL A 123 2.96 -15.19 -16.68
N CYS A 124 3.63 -14.67 -15.64
CA CYS A 124 4.76 -13.77 -15.80
C CYS A 124 6.11 -14.50 -15.95
N PHE A 125 6.26 -15.70 -15.38
CA PHE A 125 7.52 -16.43 -15.38
C PHE A 125 7.49 -17.58 -16.40
N VAL A 126 8.49 -17.61 -17.27
CA VAL A 126 8.77 -18.71 -18.21
C VAL A 126 10.21 -19.14 -17.99
N ASP A 127 10.42 -20.43 -17.71
CA ASP A 127 11.74 -21.01 -17.39
C ASP A 127 12.49 -20.25 -16.27
N GLY A 128 11.74 -19.79 -15.26
CA GLY A 128 12.29 -19.04 -14.12
C GLY A 128 12.69 -17.59 -14.42
N LYS A 129 12.42 -17.08 -15.64
CA LYS A 129 12.67 -15.68 -16.02
C LYS A 129 11.37 -14.94 -16.29
N VAL A 130 11.35 -13.65 -15.98
CA VAL A 130 10.19 -12.77 -16.23
C VAL A 130 10.05 -12.48 -17.72
N ASP A 131 8.98 -12.98 -18.34
CA ASP A 131 8.58 -12.61 -19.69
C ASP A 131 7.97 -11.20 -19.69
N THR A 132 8.77 -10.23 -20.13
CA THR A 132 8.40 -8.82 -20.09
C THR A 132 7.16 -8.51 -20.94
N ASN A 133 6.90 -9.23 -22.04
CA ASN A 133 5.75 -8.95 -22.89
C ASN A 133 4.46 -9.44 -22.24
N ARG A 134 4.45 -10.69 -21.76
CA ARG A 134 3.28 -11.26 -21.06
C ARG A 134 2.96 -10.49 -19.78
N THR A 135 3.97 -10.10 -19.01
CA THR A 135 3.78 -9.28 -17.80
C THR A 135 3.27 -7.87 -18.14
N LYS A 136 3.71 -7.26 -19.25
CA LYS A 136 3.18 -5.96 -19.70
C LYS A 136 1.70 -6.02 -20.03
N ASP A 137 1.26 -7.05 -20.76
CA ASP A 137 -0.15 -7.20 -21.10
C ASP A 137 -0.99 -7.46 -19.84
N LEU A 138 -0.49 -8.30 -18.93
CA LEU A 138 -1.16 -8.55 -17.65
C LEU A 138 -1.22 -7.30 -16.76
N TYR A 139 -0.13 -6.52 -16.72
CA TYR A 139 -0.07 -5.23 -16.02
C TYR A 139 -1.15 -4.27 -16.53
N ARG A 140 -1.36 -4.19 -17.85
CA ARG A 140 -2.39 -3.32 -18.46
C ARG A 140 -3.80 -3.72 -18.04
N ASP A 141 -4.08 -5.01 -17.97
CA ASP A 141 -5.37 -5.49 -17.48
C ASP A 141 -5.54 -5.13 -16.00
N LEU A 142 -4.54 -5.43 -15.18
CA LEU A 142 -4.59 -5.23 -13.74
C LEU A 142 -4.62 -3.77 -13.31
N ILE A 143 -3.90 -2.87 -13.99
CA ILE A 143 -3.95 -1.43 -13.67
C ILE A 143 -5.33 -0.84 -13.99
N THR A 144 -5.97 -1.32 -15.05
CA THR A 144 -7.34 -0.91 -15.41
C THR A 144 -8.34 -1.39 -14.36
N ILE A 145 -8.18 -2.62 -13.87
CA ILE A 145 -9.00 -3.18 -12.79
C ILE A 145 -8.73 -2.44 -11.47
N PHE A 146 -7.47 -2.12 -11.18
CA PHE A 146 -7.07 -1.35 -9.99
C PHE A 146 -7.75 0.03 -9.97
N ASP A 147 -7.72 0.75 -11.08
CA ASP A 147 -8.39 2.06 -11.21
C ASP A 147 -9.91 1.97 -11.04
N LYS A 148 -10.52 0.89 -11.55
CA LYS A 148 -11.98 0.71 -11.54
C LYS A 148 -12.49 0.23 -10.17
N LEU A 149 -11.78 -0.68 -9.52
CA LEU A 149 -12.25 -1.38 -8.33
C LEU A 149 -11.51 -0.95 -7.06
N LEU A 150 -10.18 -0.89 -7.06
CA LEU A 150 -9.40 -0.72 -5.82
C LEU A 150 -9.25 0.74 -5.43
N LEU A 151 -8.96 1.60 -6.39
CA LEU A 151 -8.75 3.03 -6.16
C LEU A 151 -9.98 3.75 -5.58
N PRO A 152 -11.23 3.47 -6.00
CA PRO A 152 -12.43 4.07 -5.38
C PRO A 152 -12.91 3.33 -4.12
N THR A 153 -12.40 2.13 -3.81
CA THR A 153 -12.89 1.35 -2.67
C THR A 153 -12.14 1.71 -1.40
N HIS A 154 -12.88 2.14 -0.39
CA HIS A 154 -12.35 2.34 0.95
C HIS A 154 -12.31 1.03 1.74
N ALA A 155 -11.39 0.97 2.71
CA ALA A 155 -11.22 -0.12 3.68
C ALA A 155 -10.71 -1.48 3.16
N SER A 156 -10.35 -1.62 1.88
CA SER A 156 -9.64 -2.81 1.38
C SER A 156 -8.22 -2.89 1.96
N CYS A 157 -7.86 -4.03 2.53
CA CYS A 157 -6.60 -4.24 3.25
C CYS A 157 -5.69 -5.27 2.59
N HIS A 158 -6.25 -6.26 1.89
CA HIS A 158 -5.50 -7.42 1.42
C HIS A 158 -5.46 -7.52 -0.11
N VAL A 159 -6.53 -7.15 -0.82
CA VAL A 159 -6.61 -7.41 -2.27
C VAL A 159 -5.58 -6.59 -3.05
N GLN A 160 -5.23 -5.38 -2.61
CA GLN A 160 -4.21 -4.53 -3.26
C GLN A 160 -2.83 -5.20 -3.42
N PHE A 161 -2.54 -6.27 -2.66
CA PHE A 161 -1.26 -6.96 -2.75
C PHE A 161 -1.03 -7.66 -4.08
N PHE A 162 -2.07 -7.93 -4.90
CA PHE A 162 -1.86 -8.43 -6.26
C PHE A 162 -0.99 -7.47 -7.08
N MET A 163 -1.22 -6.15 -6.92
CA MET A 163 -0.49 -5.13 -7.67
C MET A 163 0.91 -4.94 -7.09
N PHE A 164 1.02 -4.97 -5.76
CA PHE A 164 2.30 -4.93 -5.06
C PHE A 164 3.22 -6.09 -5.48
N TYR A 165 2.66 -7.30 -5.54
CA TYR A 165 3.37 -8.51 -5.93
C TYR A 165 3.85 -8.45 -7.38
N LEU A 166 3.00 -8.05 -8.32
CA LEU A 166 3.41 -7.90 -9.72
C LEU A 166 4.54 -6.87 -9.87
N CYS A 167 4.45 -5.75 -9.16
CA CYS A 167 5.49 -4.72 -9.19
C CYS A 167 6.85 -5.22 -8.66
N SER A 168 6.86 -6.25 -7.80
CA SER A 168 8.10 -6.85 -7.28
C SER A 168 8.89 -7.63 -8.34
N PHE A 169 8.28 -8.03 -9.46
CA PHE A 169 8.93 -8.86 -10.47
C PHE A 169 10.02 -8.13 -11.24
N LYS A 170 9.84 -6.82 -11.46
CA LYS A 170 10.80 -5.98 -12.18
C LYS A 170 10.57 -4.51 -11.84
N LEU A 171 11.66 -3.78 -11.59
CA LEU A 171 11.64 -2.36 -11.23
C LEU A 171 10.78 -1.50 -12.19
N GLY A 172 10.85 -1.77 -13.49
CA GLY A 172 10.08 -1.00 -14.48
C GLY A 172 8.56 -1.05 -14.29
N PHE A 173 8.00 -2.11 -13.68
CA PHE A 173 6.57 -2.16 -13.35
C PHE A 173 6.25 -1.36 -12.09
N ALA A 174 7.13 -1.38 -11.09
CA ALA A 174 7.00 -0.54 -9.90
C ALA A 174 7.08 0.95 -10.25
N GLU A 175 8.00 1.34 -11.12
CA GLU A 175 8.13 2.72 -11.62
C GLU A 175 6.91 3.13 -12.45
N ALA A 176 6.41 2.26 -13.34
CA ALA A 176 5.20 2.51 -14.10
C ALA A 176 3.96 2.69 -13.20
N PHE A 177 3.86 1.91 -12.11
CA PHE A 177 2.77 2.02 -11.15
C PHE A 177 2.84 3.34 -10.36
N LEU A 178 4.04 3.71 -9.88
CA LEU A 178 4.27 5.00 -9.23
C LEU A 178 3.96 6.18 -10.16
N GLU A 179 4.37 6.11 -11.43
CA GLU A 179 4.06 7.14 -12.42
C GLU A 179 2.55 7.25 -12.69
N HIS A 180 1.84 6.12 -12.75
CA HIS A 180 0.38 6.09 -12.92
C HIS A 180 -0.34 6.76 -11.75
N LEU A 181 0.01 6.38 -10.51
CA LEU A 181 -0.56 7.01 -9.31
C LEU A 181 -0.22 8.51 -9.22
N TRP A 182 1.02 8.87 -9.58
CA TRP A 182 1.47 10.26 -9.61
C TRP A 182 0.62 11.11 -10.56
N LYS A 183 0.35 10.61 -11.77
CA LYS A 183 -0.54 11.27 -12.75
C LYS A 183 -1.94 11.47 -12.19
N LYS A 184 -2.48 10.48 -11.46
CA LYS A 184 -3.79 10.62 -10.80
C LYS A 184 -3.77 11.71 -9.73
N LEU A 185 -2.77 11.72 -8.85
CA LEU A 185 -2.64 12.69 -7.75
C LEU A 185 -2.53 14.14 -8.24
N GLN A 186 -1.69 14.40 -9.26
CA GLN A 186 -1.41 15.77 -9.71
C GLN A 186 -2.51 16.37 -10.59
N ASP A 187 -3.26 15.54 -11.32
CA ASP A 187 -4.27 15.99 -12.27
C ASP A 187 -5.52 16.56 -11.57
N PRO A 188 -5.81 17.87 -11.72
CA PRO A 188 -6.97 18.50 -11.10
C PRO A 188 -8.32 18.00 -11.64
N ASN A 189 -8.35 17.35 -12.81
CA ASN A 189 -9.56 16.80 -13.40
C ASN A 189 -10.03 15.52 -12.70
N ASN A 190 -9.15 14.85 -11.95
CA ASN A 190 -9.55 13.70 -11.15
C ASN A 190 -10.29 14.15 -9.88
N PRO A 191 -11.35 13.43 -9.45
CA PRO A 191 -12.03 13.71 -8.19
C PRO A 191 -11.05 13.71 -7.00
N ALA A 192 -11.25 14.64 -6.06
CA ALA A 192 -10.35 14.81 -4.91
C ALA A 192 -10.17 13.52 -4.10
N ILE A 193 -11.19 12.66 -4.01
CA ILE A 193 -11.11 11.37 -3.30
C ILE A 193 -10.14 10.40 -3.99
N ILE A 194 -10.15 10.34 -5.33
CA ILE A 194 -9.25 9.49 -6.12
C ILE A 194 -7.82 10.01 -6.04
N ARG A 195 -7.64 11.32 -6.07
CA ARG A 195 -6.33 11.97 -5.89
C ARG A 195 -5.74 11.63 -4.53
N GLN A 196 -6.56 11.71 -3.48
CA GLN A 196 -6.15 11.35 -2.12
C GLN A 196 -5.78 9.88 -1.99
N ALA A 197 -6.60 8.98 -2.54
CA ALA A 197 -6.31 7.56 -2.56
C ALA A 197 -4.98 7.27 -3.27
N ALA A 198 -4.72 7.90 -4.42
CA ALA A 198 -3.46 7.77 -5.14
C ALA A 198 -2.26 8.22 -4.30
N GLY A 199 -2.35 9.36 -3.61
CA GLY A 199 -1.32 9.83 -2.67
C GLY A 199 -1.02 8.82 -1.56
N ASN A 200 -2.07 8.26 -0.95
CA ASN A 200 -1.94 7.25 0.10
C ASN A 200 -1.26 5.96 -0.41
N TYR A 201 -1.64 5.49 -1.61
CA TYR A 201 -0.99 4.34 -2.24
C TYR A 201 0.49 4.61 -2.55
N ILE A 202 0.84 5.80 -3.05
CA ILE A 202 2.25 6.18 -3.28
C ILE A 202 3.05 6.08 -1.98
N GLY A 203 2.59 6.75 -0.92
CA GLY A 203 3.30 6.77 0.37
C GLY A 203 3.47 5.37 0.97
N SER A 204 2.39 4.59 0.97
CA SER A 204 2.40 3.20 1.45
C SER A 204 3.36 2.31 0.66
N PHE A 205 3.34 2.43 -0.68
CA PHE A 205 4.16 1.64 -1.58
C PHE A 205 5.65 1.96 -1.40
N LEU A 206 6.03 3.24 -1.38
CA LEU A 206 7.42 3.65 -1.18
C LEU A 206 7.97 3.24 0.19
N ALA A 207 7.14 3.34 1.24
CA ALA A 207 7.53 2.91 2.58
C ALA A 207 7.81 1.40 2.63
N ARG A 208 6.90 0.56 2.09
CA ARG A 208 6.92 -0.90 2.27
C ARG A 208 7.71 -1.70 1.23
N ALA A 209 7.84 -1.19 0.00
CA ALA A 209 8.44 -1.96 -1.11
C ALA A 209 9.97 -2.03 -0.99
N LYS A 210 10.49 -3.05 -0.28
CA LYS A 210 11.94 -3.26 -0.10
C LYS A 210 12.71 -3.49 -1.42
N PHE A 211 12.02 -3.94 -2.47
CA PHE A 211 12.59 -4.14 -3.81
C PHE A 211 12.81 -2.84 -4.61
N ILE A 212 12.32 -1.70 -4.14
CA ILE A 212 12.53 -0.41 -4.81
C ILE A 212 13.86 0.18 -4.34
N PRO A 213 14.76 0.56 -5.27
CA PRO A 213 16.03 1.16 -4.90
C PRO A 213 15.82 2.56 -4.32
N LEU A 214 16.70 2.94 -3.40
CA LEU A 214 16.60 4.23 -2.69
C LEU A 214 16.61 5.44 -3.64
N ILE A 215 17.25 5.33 -4.82
CA ILE A 215 17.25 6.40 -5.82
C ILE A 215 15.83 6.70 -6.32
N THR A 216 15.03 5.68 -6.61
CA THR A 216 13.63 5.83 -7.02
C THR A 216 12.79 6.43 -5.88
N VAL A 217 13.03 6.01 -4.64
CA VAL A 217 12.36 6.60 -3.45
C VAL A 217 12.67 8.10 -3.34
N LYS A 218 13.94 8.50 -3.49
CA LYS A 218 14.35 9.91 -3.49
C LYS A 218 13.67 10.69 -4.62
N SER A 219 13.71 10.18 -5.85
CA SER A 219 13.05 10.82 -7.00
C SER A 219 11.55 11.01 -6.79
N CYS A 220 10.84 10.03 -6.20
CA CYS A 220 9.42 10.19 -5.88
C CYS A 220 9.17 11.20 -4.76
N LEU A 221 10.01 11.24 -3.72
CA LEU A 221 9.94 12.26 -2.67
C LEU A 221 10.16 13.65 -3.25
N ASP A 222 11.15 13.83 -4.11
CA ASP A 222 11.42 15.10 -4.79
C ASP A 222 10.22 15.55 -5.64
N LEU A 223 9.56 14.65 -6.36
CA LEU A 223 8.34 14.95 -7.12
C LEU A 223 7.20 15.42 -6.21
N LEU A 224 6.90 14.68 -5.15
CA LEU A 224 5.85 15.01 -4.19
C LEU A 224 6.12 16.36 -3.52
N LEU A 225 7.33 16.57 -3.01
CA LEU A 225 7.72 17.81 -2.32
C LEU A 225 7.73 19.02 -3.24
N ASN A 226 8.23 18.89 -4.47
CA ASN A 226 8.14 19.97 -5.45
C ASN A 226 6.69 20.37 -5.74
N TRP A 227 5.79 19.40 -5.82
CA TRP A 227 4.36 19.68 -5.99
C TRP A 227 3.74 20.34 -4.75
N LEU A 228 4.08 19.89 -3.54
CA LEU A 228 3.65 20.50 -2.27
C LEU A 228 4.11 21.96 -2.17
N HIS A 229 5.39 22.24 -2.47
CA HIS A 229 5.94 23.61 -2.45
C HIS A 229 5.28 24.51 -3.49
N ARG A 230 4.99 24.00 -4.69
CA ARG A 230 4.23 24.73 -5.71
C ARG A 230 2.79 24.98 -5.29
N TYR A 231 2.17 24.01 -4.63
CA TYR A 231 0.82 24.16 -4.08
C TYR A 231 0.77 25.30 -3.06
N LEU A 232 1.72 25.34 -2.13
CA LEU A 232 1.85 26.42 -1.14
C LEU A 232 2.06 27.79 -1.80
N ASN A 233 2.97 27.91 -2.79
CA ASN A 233 3.17 29.16 -3.54
C ASN A 233 1.85 29.70 -4.11
N ASN A 234 0.99 28.82 -4.62
CA ASN A 234 -0.28 29.20 -5.22
C ASN A 234 -1.34 29.59 -4.18
N GLN A 235 -1.23 29.08 -2.94
CA GLN A 235 -2.14 29.43 -1.84
C GLN A 235 -1.69 30.67 -1.06
N ASP A 236 -0.38 30.92 -0.94
CA ASP A 236 0.19 32.08 -0.23
C ASP A 236 -0.29 33.43 -0.83
N SER A 237 -0.72 33.43 -2.10
CA SER A 237 -1.26 34.61 -2.79
C SER A 237 -2.80 34.73 -2.73
N GLY A 238 -3.51 33.78 -2.12
CA GLY A 238 -4.97 33.67 -2.18
C GLY A 238 -5.67 33.73 -0.81
N ALA A 239 -6.93 34.15 -0.79
CA ALA A 239 -7.78 34.24 0.41
C ALA A 239 -8.18 32.87 1.02
N LYS A 240 -7.57 31.76 0.57
CA LYS A 240 -7.91 30.37 0.94
C LYS A 240 -6.77 29.66 1.67
N ALA A 241 -5.81 30.40 2.23
CA ALA A 241 -4.72 29.83 3.02
C ALA A 241 -5.19 29.52 4.47
N PHE A 242 -6.09 28.54 4.62
CA PHE A 242 -6.54 28.06 5.94
C PHE A 242 -6.72 26.54 5.94
N CYS A 243 -6.79 25.96 7.13
CA CYS A 243 -6.94 24.51 7.30
C CYS A 243 -8.36 24.04 6.90
N ASP A 244 -8.47 23.36 5.76
CA ASP A 244 -9.73 22.78 5.25
C ASP A 244 -9.48 21.48 4.47
N VAL A 245 -9.97 20.37 5.02
CA VAL A 245 -9.79 19.02 4.46
C VAL A 245 -10.54 18.83 3.15
N ALA A 246 -11.72 19.44 2.98
CA ALA A 246 -12.49 19.31 1.76
C ALA A 246 -11.83 20.04 0.59
N LEU A 247 -11.23 21.20 0.88
CA LEU A 247 -10.54 22.02 -0.11
C LEU A 247 -9.13 21.52 -0.44
N HIS A 248 -8.37 21.13 0.58
CA HIS A 248 -6.95 20.78 0.48
C HIS A 248 -6.66 19.29 0.64
N GLY A 249 -7.68 18.42 0.53
CA GLY A 249 -7.54 16.96 0.69
C GLY A 249 -6.33 16.35 -0.04
N PRO A 250 -6.16 16.55 -1.35
CA PRO A 250 -5.01 16.04 -2.09
C PRO A 250 -3.65 16.55 -1.55
N PHE A 251 -3.60 17.79 -1.06
CA PHE A 251 -2.40 18.33 -0.41
C PHE A 251 -2.08 17.57 0.87
N TYR A 252 -3.07 17.35 1.75
CA TYR A 252 -2.86 16.59 2.97
C TYR A 252 -2.48 15.12 2.71
N SER A 253 -3.07 14.46 1.70
CA SER A 253 -2.66 13.11 1.33
C SER A 253 -1.22 13.03 0.81
N ALA A 254 -0.75 14.06 0.11
CA ALA A 254 0.63 14.11 -0.36
C ALA A 254 1.60 14.38 0.81
N CYS A 255 1.24 15.26 1.75
CA CYS A 255 1.98 15.43 3.01
C CYS A 255 2.07 14.13 3.80
N GLN A 256 0.94 13.44 3.98
CA GLN A 256 0.87 12.12 4.63
C GLN A 256 1.80 11.12 3.93
N ALA A 257 1.79 11.06 2.60
CA ALA A 257 2.64 10.16 1.83
C ALA A 257 4.14 10.44 2.04
N VAL A 258 4.52 11.71 2.05
CA VAL A 258 5.90 12.16 2.30
C VAL A 258 6.33 11.83 3.73
N PHE A 259 5.52 12.19 4.73
CA PHE A 259 5.84 11.93 6.14
C PHE A 259 5.96 10.43 6.39
N TYR A 260 5.01 9.64 5.87
CA TYR A 260 5.02 8.19 6.02
C TYR A 260 6.26 7.55 5.37
N THR A 261 6.58 7.93 4.13
CA THR A 261 7.77 7.42 3.44
C THR A 261 9.05 7.81 4.19
N PHE A 262 9.14 9.05 4.68
CA PHE A 262 10.28 9.51 5.45
C PHE A 262 10.43 8.72 6.76
N VAL A 263 9.36 8.56 7.54
CA VAL A 263 9.38 7.82 8.81
C VAL A 263 9.93 6.40 8.60
N PHE A 264 9.51 5.69 7.55
CA PHE A 264 9.95 4.31 7.31
C PHE A 264 11.31 4.19 6.61
N ARG A 265 11.76 5.20 5.85
CA ARG A 265 13.01 5.13 5.05
C ARG A 265 14.13 6.04 5.53
N HIS A 266 13.95 6.80 6.62
CA HIS A 266 14.96 7.75 7.11
C HIS A 266 16.31 7.08 7.41
N LYS A 267 16.31 5.89 8.04
CA LYS A 267 17.55 5.13 8.32
C LYS A 267 18.32 4.88 7.02
N GLN A 268 17.64 4.36 5.99
CA GLN A 268 18.23 4.07 4.69
C GLN A 268 18.72 5.35 3.99
N LEU A 269 17.96 6.45 4.08
CA LEU A 269 18.35 7.76 3.54
C LEU A 269 19.62 8.33 4.18
N LEU A 270 19.94 7.92 5.41
CA LEU A 270 21.10 8.37 6.19
C LEU A 270 22.24 7.35 6.26
N SER A 271 21.99 6.07 5.93
CA SER A 271 22.89 4.92 6.15
C SER A 271 24.21 4.91 5.35
N GLY A 272 24.33 5.73 4.29
CA GLY A 272 25.54 5.82 3.49
C GLY A 272 26.51 6.89 3.99
N ASN A 273 26.34 8.11 3.51
CA ASN A 273 27.09 9.27 3.95
C ASN A 273 26.14 10.19 4.73
N LEU A 274 26.25 10.16 6.06
CA LEU A 274 25.38 10.92 6.95
C LEU A 274 25.32 12.41 6.57
N LYS A 275 26.44 13.01 6.16
CA LYS A 275 26.51 14.42 5.79
C LYS A 275 25.74 14.71 4.49
N GLU A 276 25.84 13.84 3.50
CA GLU A 276 25.09 13.97 2.24
C GLU A 276 23.61 13.67 2.42
N GLY A 277 23.29 12.64 3.22
CA GLY A 277 21.91 12.32 3.60
C GLY A 277 21.23 13.48 4.32
N LEU A 278 21.89 14.09 5.31
CA LEU A 278 21.38 15.27 6.01
C LEU A 278 21.23 16.48 5.08
N ARG A 279 22.22 16.75 4.21
CA ARG A 279 22.09 17.83 3.21
C ARG A 279 20.91 17.62 2.28
N TYR A 280 20.68 16.39 1.83
CA TYR A 280 19.51 16.03 1.04
C TYR A 280 18.22 16.32 1.83
N LEU A 281 18.11 15.82 3.07
CA LEU A 281 16.91 16.05 3.89
C LEU A 281 16.65 17.54 4.20
N GLN A 282 17.71 18.33 4.42
CA GLN A 282 17.61 19.77 4.57
C GLN A 282 17.11 20.44 3.28
N SER A 283 17.54 19.96 2.11
CA SER A 283 17.06 20.49 0.82
C SER A 283 15.58 20.24 0.55
N LEU A 284 14.97 19.26 1.22
CA LEU A 284 13.52 18.98 1.12
C LEU A 284 12.65 20.09 1.74
N ASN A 285 13.23 20.90 2.64
CA ASN A 285 12.59 22.03 3.30
C ASN A 285 11.23 21.68 3.95
N PHE A 286 11.24 20.68 4.83
CA PHE A 286 10.05 20.28 5.59
C PHE A 286 9.49 21.40 6.47
N GLU A 287 10.35 22.29 6.97
CA GLU A 287 9.98 23.43 7.81
C GLU A 287 8.89 24.27 7.16
N ARG A 288 9.08 24.62 5.89
CA ARG A 288 8.09 25.40 5.13
C ARG A 288 6.71 24.73 5.07
N ILE A 289 6.68 23.40 4.94
CA ILE A 289 5.43 22.65 4.80
C ILE A 289 4.67 22.61 6.12
N VAL A 290 5.38 22.30 7.22
CA VAL A 290 4.74 22.16 8.54
C VAL A 290 4.35 23.51 9.15
N MET A 291 5.10 24.58 8.86
CA MET A 291 4.80 25.94 9.32
C MET A 291 3.76 26.66 8.44
N SER A 292 3.24 26.01 7.40
CA SER A 292 2.23 26.61 6.52
C SER A 292 0.88 26.80 7.23
N GLN A 293 0.11 27.79 6.80
CA GLN A 293 -1.24 28.08 7.33
C GLN A 293 -2.24 26.91 7.13
N LEU A 294 -1.91 25.98 6.22
CA LEU A 294 -2.71 24.77 6.00
C LEU A 294 -2.56 23.74 7.13
N ASN A 295 -1.53 23.87 7.97
CA ASN A 295 -1.24 23.02 9.13
C ASN A 295 -1.45 21.50 8.87
N PRO A 296 -0.61 20.87 8.04
CA PRO A 296 -0.75 19.45 7.72
C PRO A 296 -0.57 18.52 8.93
N LEU A 297 0.14 18.96 9.98
CA LEU A 297 0.36 18.17 11.20
C LEU A 297 -0.95 17.89 11.96
N LYS A 298 -1.94 18.78 11.85
CA LYS A 298 -3.26 18.61 12.46
C LYS A 298 -4.14 17.59 11.74
N ILE A 299 -3.96 17.41 10.43
CA ILE A 299 -4.83 16.60 9.57
C ILE A 299 -4.25 15.21 9.29
N CYS A 300 -2.93 15.11 9.17
CA CYS A 300 -2.24 13.85 8.96
C CYS A 300 -2.44 12.89 10.15
N LEU A 301 -2.24 11.59 9.92
CA LEU A 301 -2.48 10.57 10.95
C LEU A 301 -1.59 10.84 12.19
N PRO A 302 -2.15 10.95 13.41
CA PRO A 302 -1.39 11.37 14.59
C PRO A 302 -0.15 10.51 14.88
N SER A 303 -0.25 9.20 14.68
CA SER A 303 0.90 8.29 14.85
C SER A 303 2.05 8.65 13.91
N VAL A 304 1.75 8.88 12.62
CA VAL A 304 2.76 9.27 11.63
C VAL A 304 3.36 10.64 11.95
N VAL A 305 2.54 11.59 12.40
CA VAL A 305 2.99 12.93 12.81
C VAL A 305 3.92 12.86 14.01
N ASN A 306 3.59 12.06 15.02
CA ASN A 306 4.42 11.88 16.21
C ASN A 306 5.78 11.27 15.88
N PHE A 307 5.82 10.21 15.06
CA PHE A 307 7.08 9.63 14.60
C PHE A 307 7.87 10.61 13.72
N PHE A 308 7.19 11.32 12.82
CA PHE A 308 7.82 12.34 12.00
C PHE A 308 8.49 13.42 12.88
N ALA A 309 7.76 13.97 13.85
CA ALA A 309 8.26 14.99 14.78
C ALA A 309 9.45 14.49 15.62
N ALA A 310 9.41 13.25 16.11
CA ALA A 310 10.50 12.65 16.86
C ALA A 310 11.76 12.50 16.00
N ILE A 311 11.61 12.02 14.76
CA ILE A 311 12.72 11.83 13.82
C ILE A 311 13.29 13.18 13.37
N THR A 312 12.46 14.15 12.97
CA THR A 312 12.95 15.46 12.53
C THR A 312 13.65 16.23 13.64
N SER A 313 13.18 16.09 14.89
CA SER A 313 13.83 16.69 16.05
C SER A 313 15.17 16.02 16.36
N LYS A 314 15.25 14.68 16.29
CA LYS A 314 16.49 13.92 16.47
C LYS A 314 17.59 14.36 15.50
N TYR A 315 17.23 14.64 14.25
CA TYR A 315 18.18 15.06 13.20
C TYR A 315 18.28 16.58 13.03
N GLN A 316 17.68 17.37 13.92
CA GLN A 316 17.67 18.85 13.86
C GLN A 316 17.21 19.41 12.50
N LEU A 317 16.23 18.75 11.88
CA LEU A 317 15.65 19.18 10.61
C LEU A 317 14.53 20.19 10.81
N VAL A 318 13.59 19.88 11.73
CA VAL A 318 12.44 20.73 12.07
C VAL A 318 11.98 20.41 13.49
N PHE A 319 11.64 21.45 14.25
CA PHE A 319 11.05 21.34 15.58
C PHE A 319 9.52 21.45 15.47
N CYS A 320 8.84 20.30 15.40
CA CYS A 320 7.38 20.25 15.18
C CYS A 320 6.56 20.36 16.48
N TYR A 321 7.16 20.08 17.65
CA TYR A 321 6.42 19.99 18.93
C TYR A 321 5.71 21.28 19.31
N THR A 322 6.28 22.44 18.99
CA THR A 322 5.67 23.76 19.24
C THR A 322 4.44 24.06 18.37
N ILE A 323 4.18 23.23 17.35
CA ILE A 323 3.06 23.36 16.41
C ILE A 323 1.99 22.28 16.67
N ILE A 324 2.38 21.17 17.31
CA ILE A 324 1.52 20.03 17.60
C ILE A 324 0.68 20.27 18.87
N GLU A 325 1.20 21.05 19.84
CA GLU A 325 0.46 21.53 21.02
C GLU A 325 -0.71 22.46 20.65
#